data_AF-A0A946FKB9-F1
#
_entry.id   AF-A0A946FKB9-F1
#
_cell.length_a   1.000
_cell.length_b   1.000
_cell.length_c   1.000
_cell.angle_alpha   90.00
_cell.angle_beta   90.00
_cell.angle_gamma   90.00
#
_symmetry.space_group_name_H-M   'P 1'
#
loop_
_entity.id
_entity.type
_entity.pdbx_description
1 polymer ?
#
loop_
_entity_poly.entity_id
_entity_poly.type
_entity_poly.pdbx_seq_one_letter_code
_entity_poly.pdbx_strand_id
1 'polypeptide(L)'
;MKYILRVINICLVVLTLVFSSITSAIELPPKDVYAGHTLIDDWDVEAAEQFTDSLLKKHPKSGDVYFLKARVEFLKGHHELAAKILNQVTGNHSEVREFKSLVNNTFEETKLFISSESEHFIYRYKKGPDEILVHYATEVLEKSYKVLGEIFNYYPKEKVLVEFYPDRESFSRISPLTLDNITTSGTVALCKYNRIMMISPGSLVRGYNWMDTLSHEYSHYILTKKSRNNLPLWMHEGIAKYFETRWRNNDIYLTPIMETMLAGGLKKNYLIALEDMMPSLAKLKTAEDVQLAYAEVSTMIEYLTQAHGDKVISTLLERLAKKEPFDLVMSDTLGMSLAIFQKKWKHFVKQKKLKTIPGLKPPGVHFKVDRMSEESNKEYREIDDQKSRDLTFLGDILQSRSFHKAALIEYQ
;
A
#
# COMPACT_ATOMS: atom_id res chain seq x y z
N MET A 1 -68.37 -8.36 35.53
CA MET A 1 -67.07 -8.46 34.83
C MET A 1 -66.72 -7.07 34.32
N LYS A 2 -65.85 -6.30 35.01
CA LYS A 2 -64.41 -6.12 34.67
C LYS A 2 -64.22 -5.97 33.15
N TYR A 3 -63.79 -4.83 32.58
CA TYR A 3 -62.51 -4.19 32.81
C TYR A 3 -62.51 -2.70 32.42
N ILE A 4 -61.75 -1.93 33.21
CA ILE A 4 -61.25 -0.58 32.95
C ILE A 4 -60.23 -0.65 31.80
N LEU A 5 -60.41 0.09 30.71
CA LEU A 5 -59.37 0.29 29.70
C LEU A 5 -58.56 1.54 30.05
N ARG A 6 -57.34 1.33 30.51
CA ARG A 6 -56.32 2.36 30.74
C ARG A 6 -55.60 2.66 29.43
N VAL A 7 -55.43 3.96 29.19
CA VAL A 7 -54.58 4.58 28.17
C VAL A 7 -53.13 4.10 28.29
N ILE A 8 -52.49 3.75 27.18
CA ILE A 8 -51.03 3.85 27.01
C ILE A 8 -50.78 4.53 25.67
N ASN A 9 -50.59 5.85 25.70
CA ASN A 9 -49.98 6.60 24.61
C ASN A 9 -48.50 6.22 24.59
N ILE A 10 -48.09 5.40 23.63
CA ILE A 10 -46.68 5.12 23.37
C ILE A 10 -46.11 6.36 22.68
N CYS A 11 -45.45 7.20 23.47
CA CYS A 11 -44.66 8.32 22.97
C CYS A 11 -43.43 7.73 22.26
N LEU A 12 -43.45 7.76 20.93
CA LEU A 12 -42.31 7.38 20.10
C LEU A 12 -41.23 8.46 20.27
N VAL A 13 -40.29 8.25 21.19
CA VAL A 13 -39.10 9.09 21.31
C VAL A 13 -38.19 8.72 20.14
N VAL A 14 -38.36 9.43 19.02
CA VAL A 14 -37.35 9.49 17.97
C VAL A 14 -36.17 10.26 18.58
N LEU A 15 -35.14 9.55 19.00
CA LEU A 15 -33.88 10.15 19.42
C LEU A 15 -33.16 10.63 18.16
N THR A 16 -33.59 11.78 17.63
CA THR A 16 -32.79 12.53 16.66
C THR A 16 -31.54 13.02 17.39
N LEU A 17 -30.40 12.37 17.13
CA LEU A 17 -29.09 12.95 17.45
C LEU A 17 -28.95 14.21 16.58
N VAL A 18 -29.39 15.34 17.12
CA VAL A 18 -29.20 16.65 16.52
C VAL A 18 -27.70 16.98 16.62
N PHE A 19 -26.97 16.69 15.56
CA PHE A 19 -25.58 17.14 15.40
C PHE A 19 -25.58 18.66 15.22
N SER A 20 -25.49 19.36 16.34
CA SER A 20 -25.34 20.80 16.38
C SER A 20 -23.96 21.16 15.83
N SER A 21 -23.86 22.24 15.04
CA SER A 21 -22.59 22.82 14.62
C SER A 21 -21.85 23.28 15.88
N ILE A 22 -20.75 22.60 16.26
CA ILE A 22 -19.99 23.00 17.45
C ILE A 22 -18.96 24.07 17.05
N THR A 23 -18.95 25.08 17.91
CA THR A 23 -18.28 26.38 17.85
C THR A 23 -16.77 26.27 18.04
N SER A 24 -15.98 27.03 17.27
CA SER A 24 -14.54 27.24 17.53
C SER A 24 -14.33 27.94 18.89
N ALA A 25 -13.17 27.96 19.54
CA ALA A 25 -11.98 27.14 19.54
C ALA A 25 -11.55 27.06 21.01
N ILE A 26 -11.60 25.87 21.63
CA ILE A 26 -10.69 25.59 22.74
C ILE A 26 -9.51 24.92 22.05
N GLU A 27 -8.45 25.70 21.80
CA GLU A 27 -7.17 25.18 21.35
C GLU A 27 -6.68 24.19 22.42
N LEU A 28 -6.56 22.93 22.04
CA LEU A 28 -5.88 21.95 22.88
C LEU A 28 -4.45 22.43 23.14
N PRO A 29 -3.85 22.14 24.31
CA PRO A 29 -2.44 22.41 24.52
C PRO A 29 -1.62 21.79 23.36
N PRO A 30 -0.66 22.52 22.76
CA PRO A 30 0.09 22.04 21.60
C PRO A 30 0.74 20.66 21.80
N LYS A 31 1.14 20.34 23.04
CA LYS A 31 1.68 19.03 23.41
C LYS A 31 0.68 17.88 23.24
N ASP A 32 -0.60 18.11 23.54
CA ASP A 32 -1.64 17.09 23.50
C ASP A 32 -2.09 16.85 22.05
N VAL A 33 -2.17 17.93 21.26
CA VAL A 33 -2.37 17.87 19.81
C VAL A 33 -1.25 17.07 19.15
N TYR A 34 0.01 17.42 19.46
CA TYR A 34 1.19 16.74 18.93
C TYR A 34 1.24 15.26 19.31
N ALA A 35 0.93 14.92 20.57
CA ALA A 35 0.87 13.53 21.02
C ALA A 35 -0.20 12.73 20.27
N GLY A 36 -1.38 13.32 20.04
CA GLY A 36 -2.45 12.68 19.25
C GLY A 36 -2.03 12.41 17.81
N HIS A 37 -1.45 13.41 17.13
CA HIS A 37 -0.92 13.23 15.78
C HIS A 37 0.18 12.18 15.71
N THR A 38 1.08 12.17 16.69
CA THR A 38 2.17 11.18 16.77
C THR A 38 1.63 9.75 16.84
N LEU A 39 0.64 9.47 17.68
CA LEU A 39 0.04 8.13 17.78
C LEU A 39 -0.63 7.70 16.45
N ILE A 40 -1.30 8.64 15.78
CA ILE A 40 -1.94 8.41 14.48
C ILE A 40 -0.90 8.15 13.40
N ASP A 41 0.19 8.93 13.36
CA ASP A 41 1.26 8.82 12.35
C ASP A 41 2.13 7.57 12.58
N ASP A 42 2.26 7.11 13.83
CA ASP A 42 2.90 5.85 14.23
C ASP A 42 2.00 4.61 13.93
N TRP A 43 0.76 4.83 13.46
CA TRP A 43 -0.30 3.80 13.29
C TRP A 43 -0.63 3.03 14.57
N ASP A 44 -0.46 3.64 15.75
CA ASP A 44 -0.89 3.08 17.03
C ASP A 44 -2.38 3.42 17.26
N VAL A 45 -3.25 2.83 16.43
CA VAL A 45 -4.68 3.17 16.33
C VAL A 45 -5.42 2.96 17.65
N GLU A 46 -5.13 1.87 18.37
CA GLU A 46 -5.70 1.58 19.68
C GLU A 46 -5.35 2.67 20.70
N ALA A 47 -4.06 3.02 20.81
CA ALA A 47 -3.62 4.08 21.71
C ALA A 47 -4.16 5.45 21.29
N ALA A 48 -4.20 5.74 19.99
CA ALA A 48 -4.76 6.98 19.44
C ALA A 48 -6.25 7.12 19.77
N GLU A 49 -7.03 6.04 19.68
CA GLU A 49 -8.43 6.02 20.06
C GLU A 49 -8.61 6.28 21.55
N GLN A 50 -7.93 5.51 22.42
CA GLN A 50 -8.01 5.70 23.87
C GLN A 50 -7.61 7.12 24.29
N PHE A 51 -6.55 7.65 23.68
CA PHE A 51 -6.06 9.00 23.93
C PHE A 51 -7.10 10.05 23.51
N THR A 52 -7.62 9.93 22.29
CA THR A 52 -8.59 10.89 21.74
C THR A 52 -9.93 10.85 22.49
N ASP A 53 -10.41 9.66 22.88
CA ASP A 53 -11.62 9.51 23.68
C ASP A 53 -11.48 10.15 25.07
N SER A 54 -10.29 10.07 25.66
CA SER A 54 -9.97 10.78 26.91
C SER A 54 -10.00 12.30 26.73
N LEU A 55 -9.43 12.80 25.63
CA LEU A 55 -9.46 14.22 25.31
C LEU A 55 -10.88 14.73 25.02
N LEU A 56 -11.72 13.93 24.36
CA LEU A 56 -13.10 14.31 24.05
C LEU A 56 -13.95 14.46 25.30
N LYS A 57 -13.70 13.64 26.34
CA LYS A 57 -14.34 13.80 27.66
C LYS A 57 -13.95 15.11 28.35
N LYS A 58 -12.69 15.55 28.20
CA LYS A 58 -12.16 16.77 28.82
C LYS A 58 -12.50 18.03 28.04
N HIS A 59 -12.52 17.93 26.71
CA HIS A 59 -12.69 19.04 25.77
C HIS A 59 -13.77 18.72 24.72
N PRO A 60 -15.04 18.51 25.12
CA PRO A 60 -16.11 18.05 24.24
C PRO A 60 -16.53 19.04 23.14
N LYS A 61 -15.96 20.25 23.14
CA LYS A 61 -16.22 21.30 22.13
C LYS A 61 -14.99 21.64 21.28
N SER A 62 -13.86 20.95 21.45
CA SER A 62 -12.63 21.28 20.73
C SER A 62 -12.63 20.68 19.33
N GLY A 63 -12.50 21.55 18.32
CA GLY A 63 -12.37 21.13 16.92
C GLY A 63 -11.15 20.25 16.67
N ASP A 64 -10.04 20.51 17.37
CA ASP A 64 -8.81 19.72 17.28
C ASP A 64 -9.03 18.27 17.75
N VAL A 65 -9.76 18.07 18.86
CA VAL A 65 -10.11 16.72 19.33
C VAL A 65 -10.96 15.99 18.31
N TYR A 66 -11.98 16.66 17.74
CA TYR A 66 -12.82 16.06 16.72
C TYR A 66 -12.03 15.77 15.43
N PHE A 67 -11.05 16.59 15.07
CA PHE A 67 -10.15 16.34 13.96
C PHE A 67 -9.29 15.09 14.21
N LEU A 68 -8.69 14.96 15.39
CA LEU A 68 -7.97 13.75 15.81
C LEU A 68 -8.88 12.52 15.78
N LYS A 69 -10.12 12.63 16.30
CA LYS A 69 -11.08 11.52 16.32
C LYS A 69 -11.44 11.07 14.91
N ALA A 70 -11.71 12.02 14.00
CA ALA A 70 -11.96 11.69 12.61
C ALA A 70 -10.77 11.00 11.94
N ARG A 71 -9.54 11.44 12.21
CA ARG A 71 -8.33 10.77 11.71
C ARG A 71 -8.24 9.33 12.23
N VAL A 72 -8.52 9.09 13.51
CA VAL A 72 -8.57 7.74 14.09
C VAL A 72 -9.64 6.88 13.42
N GLU A 73 -10.87 7.37 13.30
CA GLU A 73 -11.96 6.63 12.64
C GLU A 73 -11.64 6.33 11.16
N PHE A 74 -10.94 7.23 10.47
CA PHE A 74 -10.47 7.01 9.11
C PHE A 74 -9.43 5.88 9.02
N LEU A 75 -8.47 5.83 9.96
CA LEU A 75 -7.49 4.73 10.04
C LEU A 75 -8.11 3.38 10.42
N LYS A 76 -9.25 3.40 11.13
CA LYS A 76 -10.07 2.21 11.41
C LYS A 76 -10.91 1.78 10.20
N GLY A 77 -10.92 2.56 9.12
CA GLY A 77 -11.75 2.34 7.94
C GLY A 77 -13.23 2.68 8.15
N HIS A 78 -13.59 3.46 9.17
CA HIS A 78 -14.96 3.93 9.39
C HIS A 78 -15.22 5.23 8.59
N HIS A 79 -15.13 5.14 7.26
CA HIS A 79 -15.12 6.30 6.36
C HIS A 79 -16.33 7.23 6.51
N GLU A 80 -17.54 6.67 6.65
CA GLU A 80 -18.76 7.45 6.87
C GLU A 80 -18.74 8.21 8.21
N LEU A 81 -18.30 7.55 9.27
CA LEU A 81 -18.22 8.16 10.60
C LEU A 81 -17.18 9.27 10.63
N ALA A 82 -16.00 9.03 10.04
CA ALA A 82 -14.96 10.03 9.89
C ALA A 82 -15.47 11.26 9.12
N ALA A 83 -16.19 11.08 8.02
CA ALA A 83 -16.81 12.16 7.24
C ALA A 83 -17.83 12.95 8.06
N LYS A 84 -18.72 12.26 8.79
CA LYS A 84 -19.72 12.90 9.68
C LYS A 84 -19.07 13.73 10.78
N ILE A 85 -17.97 13.25 11.38
CA ILE A 85 -17.22 13.99 12.40
C ILE A 85 -16.54 15.23 11.77
N LEU A 86 -15.87 15.09 10.62
CA LEU A 86 -15.19 16.22 9.95
C LEU A 86 -16.15 17.30 9.46
N ASN A 87 -17.42 16.98 9.22
CA ASN A 87 -18.43 17.98 8.91
C ASN A 87 -18.73 18.90 10.10
N GLN A 88 -18.44 18.47 11.32
CA GLN A 88 -18.58 19.29 12.54
C GLN A 88 -17.33 20.12 12.83
N VAL A 89 -16.16 19.72 12.31
CA VAL A 89 -14.91 20.47 12.47
C VAL A 89 -14.97 21.73 11.59
N THR A 90 -14.97 22.89 12.26
CA THR A 90 -14.91 24.21 11.64
C THR A 90 -13.46 24.70 11.61
N GLY A 91 -13.06 25.36 10.53
CA GLY A 91 -11.69 25.85 10.35
C GLY A 91 -11.26 25.85 8.90
N ASN A 92 -10.36 26.77 8.54
CA ASN A 92 -9.89 26.96 7.17
C ASN A 92 -8.39 26.67 7.02
N HIS A 93 -7.81 25.90 7.94
CA HIS A 93 -6.42 25.45 7.84
C HIS A 93 -6.29 24.49 6.64
N SER A 94 -5.18 24.59 5.89
CA SER A 94 -4.98 23.80 4.66
C SER A 94 -5.04 22.30 4.95
N GLU A 95 -4.36 21.83 5.99
CA GLU A 95 -4.33 20.42 6.38
C GLU A 95 -5.74 19.87 6.67
N VAL A 96 -6.56 20.62 7.39
CA VAL A 96 -7.94 20.20 7.72
C VAL A 96 -8.79 20.14 6.45
N ARG A 97 -8.65 21.11 5.54
CA ARG A 97 -9.37 21.09 4.25
C ARG A 97 -8.96 19.91 3.37
N GLU A 98 -7.66 19.69 3.23
CA GLU A 98 -7.11 18.59 2.42
C GLU A 98 -7.55 17.24 2.97
N PHE A 99 -7.44 17.04 4.29
CA PHE A 99 -7.90 15.81 4.93
C PHE A 99 -9.41 15.62 4.81
N LYS A 100 -10.21 16.69 4.96
CA LYS A 100 -11.66 16.64 4.76
C LYS A 100 -12.04 16.25 3.34
N SER A 101 -11.34 16.77 2.33
CA SER A 101 -11.53 16.36 0.93
C SER A 101 -11.21 14.87 0.76
N LEU A 102 -10.09 14.41 1.30
CA LEU A 102 -9.69 12.99 1.23
C LEU A 102 -10.73 12.06 1.87
N VAL A 103 -11.20 12.37 3.07
CA VAL A 103 -12.17 11.54 3.80
C VAL A 103 -13.51 11.52 3.09
N ASN A 104 -14.00 12.68 2.61
CA ASN A 104 -15.25 12.74 1.85
C ASN A 104 -15.16 11.97 0.53
N ASN A 105 -14.07 12.13 -0.23
CA ASN A 105 -13.84 11.34 -1.44
C ASN A 105 -13.80 9.84 -1.12
N THR A 106 -13.10 9.44 -0.07
CA THR A 106 -13.01 8.03 0.33
C THR A 106 -14.39 7.48 0.70
N PHE A 107 -15.19 8.22 1.47
CA PHE A 107 -16.56 7.83 1.78
C PHE A 107 -17.40 7.69 0.51
N GLU A 108 -17.37 8.67 -0.39
CA GLU A 108 -18.16 8.63 -1.63
C GLU A 108 -17.79 7.45 -2.53
N GLU A 109 -16.51 7.13 -2.67
CA GLU A 109 -16.04 5.98 -3.44
C GLU A 109 -16.40 4.63 -2.81
N THR A 110 -16.41 4.56 -1.48
CA THR A 110 -16.58 3.29 -0.74
C THR A 110 -18.00 3.06 -0.21
N LYS A 111 -18.91 4.03 -0.29
CA LYS A 111 -20.28 3.91 0.28
C LYS A 111 -21.12 2.75 -0.26
N LEU A 112 -20.79 2.24 -1.45
CA LEU A 112 -21.46 1.08 -2.07
C LEU A 112 -20.62 -0.21 -1.99
N PHE A 113 -19.51 -0.19 -1.26
CA PHE A 113 -18.68 -1.38 -1.09
C PHE A 113 -19.38 -2.36 -0.15
N ILE A 114 -19.29 -3.63 -0.50
CA ILE A 114 -19.64 -4.73 0.39
C ILE A 114 -18.38 -5.26 1.04
N SER A 115 -18.53 -5.98 2.17
CA SER A 115 -17.42 -6.53 2.93
C SER A 115 -17.44 -8.06 2.93
N SER A 116 -16.26 -8.67 2.88
CA SER A 116 -16.01 -10.08 3.17
C SER A 116 -14.83 -10.16 4.15
N GLU A 117 -14.72 -11.25 4.91
CA GLU A 117 -13.68 -11.39 5.92
C GLU A 117 -13.04 -12.77 5.91
N SER A 118 -11.76 -12.80 6.25
CA SER A 118 -11.03 -14.01 6.64
C SER A 118 -10.64 -13.93 8.12
N GLU A 119 -9.71 -14.77 8.58
CA GLU A 119 -9.23 -14.74 9.96
C GLU A 119 -8.53 -13.42 10.29
N HIS A 120 -7.67 -12.94 9.39
CA HIS A 120 -6.81 -11.77 9.64
C HIS A 120 -7.08 -10.56 8.75
N PHE A 121 -8.03 -10.64 7.81
CA PHE A 121 -8.28 -9.59 6.82
C PHE A 121 -9.76 -9.26 6.65
N ILE A 122 -10.02 -7.99 6.31
CA ILE A 122 -11.33 -7.48 5.86
C ILE A 122 -11.16 -6.99 4.43
N TYR A 123 -11.96 -7.53 3.52
CA TYR A 123 -11.97 -7.17 2.10
C TYR A 123 -13.17 -6.28 1.82
N ARG A 124 -12.96 -5.13 1.19
CA ARG A 124 -14.04 -4.27 0.70
C ARG A 124 -13.90 -3.98 -0.77
N TYR A 125 -15.02 -4.02 -1.47
CA TYR A 125 -15.06 -3.87 -2.93
C TYR A 125 -16.49 -3.60 -3.38
N LYS A 126 -16.65 -3.07 -4.58
CA LYS A 126 -17.96 -2.90 -5.21
C LYS A 126 -18.47 -4.26 -5.70
N LYS A 127 -19.72 -4.60 -5.36
CA LYS A 127 -20.40 -5.81 -5.86
C LYS A 127 -20.31 -5.91 -7.40
N GLY A 128 -20.00 -7.08 -7.94
CA GLY A 128 -19.77 -7.31 -9.36
C GLY A 128 -18.51 -8.14 -9.65
N PRO A 129 -17.79 -7.87 -10.76
CA PRO A 129 -16.70 -8.73 -11.22
C PRO A 129 -15.51 -8.85 -10.24
N ASP A 130 -15.32 -7.89 -9.34
CA ASP A 130 -14.23 -7.93 -8.34
C ASP A 130 -14.48 -8.92 -7.20
N GLU A 131 -15.69 -9.47 -7.08
CA GLU A 131 -16.01 -10.51 -6.07
C GLU A 131 -15.04 -11.69 -6.14
N ILE A 132 -14.60 -12.07 -7.34
CA ILE A 132 -13.66 -13.18 -7.55
C ILE A 132 -12.27 -12.90 -6.95
N LEU A 133 -11.87 -11.62 -6.84
CA LEU A 133 -10.56 -11.26 -6.30
C LEU A 133 -10.44 -11.66 -4.83
N VAL A 134 -11.54 -11.63 -4.07
CA VAL A 134 -11.57 -11.96 -2.64
C VAL A 134 -11.08 -13.38 -2.38
N HIS A 135 -11.48 -14.33 -3.23
CA HIS A 135 -11.07 -15.73 -3.10
C HIS A 135 -9.54 -15.87 -3.12
N TYR A 136 -8.91 -15.31 -4.15
CA TYR A 136 -7.46 -15.38 -4.31
C TYR A 136 -6.72 -14.45 -3.34
N ALA A 137 -7.26 -13.28 -3.03
CA ALA A 137 -6.69 -12.36 -2.04
C ALA A 137 -6.64 -13.01 -0.65
N THR A 138 -7.66 -13.78 -0.29
CA THR A 138 -7.69 -14.57 0.95
C THR A 138 -6.56 -15.59 0.97
N GLU A 139 -6.38 -16.35 -0.11
CA GLU A 139 -5.28 -17.32 -0.21
C GLU A 139 -3.92 -16.66 -0.02
N VAL A 140 -3.66 -15.59 -0.77
CA VAL A 140 -2.37 -14.89 -0.78
C VAL A 140 -2.07 -14.27 0.57
N LEU A 141 -3.02 -13.54 1.15
CA LEU A 141 -2.79 -12.74 2.35
C LEU A 141 -2.75 -13.60 3.61
N GLU A 142 -3.54 -14.67 3.72
CA GLU A 142 -3.44 -15.60 4.85
C GLU A 142 -2.13 -16.40 4.82
N LYS A 143 -1.62 -16.76 3.64
CA LYS A 143 -0.27 -17.32 3.50
C LYS A 143 0.80 -16.28 3.85
N SER A 144 0.66 -15.05 3.34
CA SER A 144 1.58 -13.95 3.63
C SER A 144 1.62 -13.62 5.13
N TYR A 145 0.47 -13.63 5.82
CA TYR A 145 0.35 -13.42 7.27
C TYR A 145 1.24 -14.39 8.04
N LYS A 146 1.21 -15.68 7.68
CA LYS A 146 2.04 -16.70 8.33
C LYS A 146 3.52 -16.51 8.02
N VAL A 147 3.87 -16.44 6.73
CA VAL A 147 5.26 -16.41 6.26
C VAL A 147 5.97 -15.12 6.67
N LEU A 148 5.38 -13.96 6.38
CA LEU A 148 5.97 -12.68 6.71
C LEU A 148 5.90 -12.40 8.22
N GLY A 149 4.86 -12.87 8.91
CA GLY A 149 4.76 -12.75 10.35
C GLY A 149 5.86 -13.51 11.08
N GLU A 150 6.27 -14.68 10.56
CA GLU A 150 7.42 -15.43 11.08
C GLU A 150 8.74 -14.70 10.80
N ILE A 151 8.96 -14.28 9.54
CA ILE A 151 10.19 -13.56 9.11
C ILE A 151 10.39 -12.27 9.92
N PHE A 152 9.34 -11.48 10.06
CA PHE A 152 9.40 -10.19 10.75
C PHE A 152 9.11 -10.29 12.23
N ASN A 153 8.78 -11.48 12.77
CA ASN A 153 8.38 -11.70 14.15
C ASN A 153 7.32 -10.67 14.61
N TYR A 154 6.26 -10.51 13.83
CA TYR A 154 5.18 -9.57 14.13
C TYR A 154 3.88 -9.99 13.43
N TYR A 155 2.82 -10.02 14.22
CA TYR A 155 1.48 -10.38 13.78
C TYR A 155 0.53 -9.24 14.14
N PRO A 156 -0.12 -8.59 13.15
CA PRO A 156 -1.17 -7.61 13.43
C PRO A 156 -2.25 -8.22 14.33
N LYS A 157 -2.61 -7.50 15.40
CA LYS A 157 -3.66 -7.91 16.34
C LYS A 157 -5.06 -7.69 15.79
N GLU A 158 -5.23 -6.62 15.02
CA GLU A 158 -6.48 -6.27 14.36
C GLU A 158 -6.47 -6.82 12.93
N LYS A 159 -7.66 -7.07 12.38
CA LYS A 159 -7.78 -7.46 10.98
C LYS A 159 -7.33 -6.31 10.07
N VAL A 160 -6.56 -6.65 9.04
CA VAL A 160 -6.05 -5.67 8.08
C VAL A 160 -7.11 -5.38 7.02
N LEU A 161 -7.40 -4.10 6.79
CA LEU A 161 -8.35 -3.66 5.78
C LEU A 161 -7.69 -3.64 4.39
N VAL A 162 -8.35 -4.29 3.43
CA VAL A 162 -7.96 -4.37 2.02
C VAL A 162 -9.12 -3.88 1.16
N GLU A 163 -8.89 -2.85 0.34
CA GLU A 163 -9.92 -2.23 -0.50
C GLU A 163 -9.55 -2.34 -1.97
N PHE A 164 -10.44 -2.94 -2.77
CA PHE A 164 -10.30 -3.03 -4.23
C PHE A 164 -11.11 -1.94 -4.92
N TYR A 165 -10.43 -1.12 -5.71
CA TYR A 165 -11.02 -0.02 -6.47
C TYR A 165 -11.19 -0.41 -7.94
N PRO A 166 -12.33 -0.05 -8.56
CA PRO A 166 -12.64 -0.51 -9.91
C PRO A 166 -11.80 0.14 -11.00
N ASP A 167 -11.13 1.26 -10.74
CA ASP A 167 -10.37 2.03 -11.73
C ASP A 167 -9.36 2.99 -11.07
N ARG A 168 -8.52 3.60 -11.91
CA ARG A 168 -7.47 4.55 -11.48
C ARG A 168 -8.03 5.89 -11.03
N GLU A 169 -9.19 6.30 -11.55
CA GLU A 169 -9.86 7.55 -11.18
C GLU A 169 -10.31 7.49 -9.72
N SER A 170 -10.99 6.41 -9.33
CA SER A 170 -11.38 6.13 -7.95
C SER A 170 -10.15 6.07 -7.04
N PHE A 171 -9.10 5.37 -7.46
CA PHE A 171 -7.85 5.23 -6.71
C PHE A 171 -7.09 6.57 -6.53
N SER A 172 -7.10 7.45 -7.53
CA SER A 172 -6.46 8.77 -7.43
C SER A 172 -7.19 9.71 -6.46
N ARG A 173 -8.50 9.55 -6.28
CA ARG A 173 -9.30 10.39 -5.38
C ARG A 173 -9.12 10.05 -3.90
N ILE A 174 -8.67 8.83 -3.60
CA ILE A 174 -8.52 8.26 -2.26
C ILE A 174 -7.07 8.13 -1.80
N SER A 175 -6.11 8.47 -2.66
CA SER A 175 -4.67 8.34 -2.42
C SER A 175 -3.97 9.68 -2.63
N PRO A 176 -2.70 9.84 -2.19
CA PRO A 176 -1.92 11.04 -2.48
C PRO A 176 -1.37 11.09 -3.92
N LEU A 177 -1.74 10.13 -4.78
CA LEU A 177 -1.21 10.01 -6.14
C LEU A 177 -2.19 10.61 -7.15
N THR A 178 -1.66 11.46 -8.03
CA THR A 178 -2.44 11.95 -9.18
C THR A 178 -2.58 10.87 -10.24
N LEU A 179 -3.52 11.06 -11.19
CA LEU A 179 -3.63 10.19 -12.36
C LEU A 179 -2.30 10.11 -13.14
N ASP A 180 -1.59 11.24 -13.28
CA ASP A 180 -0.29 11.27 -13.95
C ASP A 180 0.75 10.44 -13.17
N ASN A 181 0.80 10.54 -11.84
CA ASN A 181 1.68 9.69 -11.04
C ASN A 181 1.38 8.21 -11.26
N ILE A 182 0.11 7.82 -11.23
CA ILE A 182 -0.33 6.44 -11.46
C ILE A 182 0.09 5.95 -12.85
N THR A 183 -0.14 6.75 -13.89
CA THR A 183 0.20 6.38 -15.28
C THR A 183 1.70 6.35 -15.55
N THR A 184 2.48 7.30 -15.02
CA THR A 184 3.94 7.35 -15.24
C THR A 184 4.68 6.26 -14.47
N SER A 185 4.30 6.02 -13.22
CA SER A 185 4.98 5.04 -12.37
C SER A 185 4.49 3.60 -12.53
N GLY A 186 3.28 3.42 -13.04
CA GLY A 186 2.59 2.14 -13.03
C GLY A 186 2.13 1.71 -11.64
N THR A 187 1.97 2.63 -10.68
CA THR A 187 1.48 2.30 -9.34
C THR A 187 0.04 1.81 -9.40
N VAL A 188 -0.18 0.56 -8.99
CA VAL A 188 -1.48 -0.12 -9.03
C VAL A 188 -2.01 -0.48 -7.64
N ALA A 189 -1.18 -0.33 -6.61
CA ALA A 189 -1.55 -0.57 -5.23
C ALA A 189 -0.78 0.37 -4.29
N LEU A 190 -1.28 0.54 -3.07
CA LEU A 190 -0.69 1.39 -2.05
C LEU A 190 -1.12 0.97 -0.64
N CYS A 191 -0.14 0.78 0.25
CA CYS A 191 -0.35 0.69 1.68
C CYS A 191 -0.25 2.07 2.34
N LYS A 192 -1.39 2.67 2.71
CA LYS A 192 -1.43 3.97 3.38
C LYS A 192 -2.70 4.07 4.22
N TYR A 193 -2.66 4.95 5.24
CA TYR A 193 -3.81 5.18 6.12
C TYR A 193 -4.28 3.89 6.83
N ASN A 194 -3.34 3.05 7.27
CA ASN A 194 -3.60 1.78 7.96
C ASN A 194 -4.47 0.79 7.14
N ARG A 195 -4.37 0.84 5.80
CA ARG A 195 -5.05 -0.09 4.89
C ARG A 195 -4.26 -0.33 3.61
N ILE A 196 -4.59 -1.43 2.94
CA ILE A 196 -4.09 -1.77 1.61
C ILE A 196 -5.15 -1.36 0.59
N MET A 197 -4.76 -0.61 -0.43
CA MET A 197 -5.63 -0.15 -1.52
C MET A 197 -5.09 -0.70 -2.83
N MET A 198 -5.95 -1.25 -3.69
CA MET A 198 -5.52 -1.87 -4.93
C MET A 198 -6.48 -1.58 -6.08
N ILE A 199 -5.96 -1.20 -7.25
CA ILE A 199 -6.77 -1.09 -8.47
C ILE A 199 -7.05 -2.50 -8.99
N SER A 200 -8.30 -2.77 -9.37
CA SER A 200 -8.69 -4.06 -9.93
C SER A 200 -7.78 -4.45 -11.11
N PRO A 201 -7.23 -5.68 -11.13
CA PRO A 201 -6.46 -6.18 -12.27
C PRO A 201 -7.24 -6.14 -13.59
N GLY A 202 -8.58 -6.27 -13.52
CA GLY A 202 -9.44 -6.23 -14.71
C GLY A 202 -9.50 -4.86 -15.39
N SER A 203 -9.02 -3.80 -14.73
CA SER A 203 -8.98 -2.42 -15.25
C SER A 203 -7.75 -2.16 -16.12
N LEU A 204 -6.75 -3.05 -16.06
CA LEU A 204 -5.62 -3.04 -16.97
C LEU A 204 -5.90 -3.95 -18.15
N VAL A 205 -5.33 -3.60 -19.31
CA VAL A 205 -5.43 -4.36 -20.54
C VAL A 205 -4.85 -5.77 -20.34
N ARG A 206 -3.61 -5.86 -19.85
CA ARG A 206 -2.90 -7.14 -19.62
C ARG A 206 -2.99 -7.66 -18.18
N GLY A 207 -3.79 -7.01 -17.34
CA GLY A 207 -3.70 -7.20 -15.90
C GLY A 207 -2.31 -6.87 -15.36
N TYR A 208 -1.98 -7.44 -14.20
CA TYR A 208 -0.65 -7.39 -13.59
C TYR A 208 -0.51 -8.52 -12.57
N ASN A 209 0.70 -8.74 -12.04
CA ASN A 209 0.96 -9.78 -11.02
C ASN A 209 0.45 -9.37 -9.63
N TRP A 210 -0.85 -9.15 -9.53
CA TRP A 210 -1.52 -8.51 -8.40
C TRP A 210 -1.46 -9.31 -7.10
N MET A 211 -1.28 -10.63 -7.17
CA MET A 211 -1.13 -11.48 -5.98
C MET A 211 0.20 -11.21 -5.28
N ASP A 212 1.32 -11.19 -6.02
CA ASP A 212 2.61 -10.81 -5.45
C ASP A 212 2.55 -9.33 -5.00
N THR A 213 1.87 -8.45 -5.75
CA THR A 213 1.64 -7.05 -5.32
C THR A 213 0.85 -6.96 -4.01
N LEU A 214 -0.14 -7.84 -3.75
CA LEU A 214 -0.84 -7.84 -2.45
C LEU A 214 0.09 -8.22 -1.30
N SER A 215 0.95 -9.22 -1.50
CA SER A 215 1.96 -9.61 -0.51
C SER A 215 2.99 -8.50 -0.26
N HIS A 216 3.35 -7.77 -1.33
CA HIS A 216 4.18 -6.57 -1.27
C HIS A 216 3.55 -5.48 -0.39
N GLU A 217 2.29 -5.11 -0.65
CA GLU A 217 1.60 -4.09 0.16
C GLU A 217 1.38 -4.52 1.61
N TYR A 218 1.15 -5.81 1.84
CA TYR A 218 1.06 -6.35 3.20
C TYR A 218 2.41 -6.32 3.93
N SER A 219 3.53 -6.47 3.21
CA SER A 219 4.86 -6.24 3.77
C SER A 219 4.99 -4.81 4.27
N HIS A 220 4.61 -3.80 3.48
CA HIS A 220 4.59 -2.41 3.94
C HIS A 220 3.75 -2.22 5.20
N TYR A 221 2.57 -2.85 5.26
CA TYR A 221 1.72 -2.80 6.44
C TYR A 221 2.44 -3.29 7.71
N ILE A 222 3.06 -4.47 7.65
CA ILE A 222 3.82 -5.02 8.79
C ILE A 222 4.98 -4.09 9.16
N LEU A 223 5.75 -3.64 8.18
CA LEU A 223 6.93 -2.80 8.42
C LEU A 223 6.55 -1.47 9.09
N THR A 224 5.48 -0.83 8.64
CA THR A 224 4.97 0.41 9.24
C THR A 224 4.50 0.17 10.67
N LYS A 225 3.71 -0.88 10.91
CA LYS A 225 3.20 -1.20 12.26
C LYS A 225 4.32 -1.57 13.23
N LYS A 226 5.30 -2.37 12.79
CA LYS A 226 6.39 -2.83 13.65
C LYS A 226 7.39 -1.72 13.96
N SER A 227 7.69 -0.84 13.00
CA SER A 227 8.65 0.26 13.17
C SER A 227 8.03 1.57 13.68
N ARG A 228 6.70 1.60 13.86
CA ARG A 228 5.95 2.84 14.11
C ARG A 228 6.23 3.92 13.04
N ASN A 229 6.26 3.49 11.78
CA ASN A 229 6.48 4.36 10.62
C ASN A 229 7.85 5.09 10.61
N ASN A 230 8.88 4.51 11.23
CA ASN A 230 10.23 5.11 11.32
C ASN A 230 11.27 4.43 10.39
N LEU A 231 10.86 3.50 9.54
CA LEU A 231 11.74 2.86 8.56
C LEU A 231 11.84 3.74 7.29
N PRO A 232 13.04 3.96 6.72
CA PRO A 232 13.19 4.76 5.51
C PRO A 232 12.58 4.04 4.31
N LEU A 233 12.07 4.83 3.37
CA LEU A 233 11.31 4.34 2.22
C LEU A 233 12.09 3.31 1.37
N TRP A 234 13.37 3.55 1.08
CA TRP A 234 14.17 2.60 0.28
C TRP A 234 14.18 1.20 0.90
N MET A 235 14.17 1.12 2.24
CA MET A 235 14.21 -0.14 2.97
C MET A 235 12.82 -0.78 3.05
N HIS A 236 11.74 0.02 3.12
CA HIS A 236 10.38 -0.47 2.90
C HIS A 236 10.26 -1.20 1.55
N GLU A 237 10.65 -0.52 0.48
CA GLU A 237 10.56 -1.02 -0.90
C GLU A 237 11.46 -2.24 -1.11
N GLY A 238 12.69 -2.20 -0.58
CA GLY A 238 13.63 -3.32 -0.68
C GLY A 238 13.13 -4.57 0.02
N ILE A 239 12.59 -4.44 1.23
CA ILE A 239 12.09 -5.57 2.01
C ILE A 239 10.82 -6.12 1.35
N ALA A 240 9.88 -5.26 1.00
CA ALA A 240 8.64 -5.67 0.33
C ALA A 240 8.95 -6.42 -0.97
N LYS A 241 9.81 -5.87 -1.83
CA LYS A 241 10.21 -6.50 -3.10
C LYS A 241 10.97 -7.82 -2.91
N TYR A 242 11.82 -7.92 -1.88
CA TYR A 242 12.61 -9.12 -1.63
C TYR A 242 11.76 -10.30 -1.11
N PHE A 243 10.67 -10.02 -0.37
CA PHE A 243 9.83 -11.05 0.25
C PHE A 243 8.45 -11.26 -0.41
N GLU A 244 8.04 -10.44 -1.38
CA GLU A 244 6.68 -10.49 -1.99
C GLU A 244 6.30 -11.83 -2.62
N THR A 245 7.25 -12.71 -2.95
CA THR A 245 6.98 -14.01 -3.57
C THR A 245 7.00 -15.19 -2.57
N ARG A 246 7.33 -14.93 -1.30
CA ARG A 246 7.51 -15.98 -0.29
C ARG A 246 6.21 -16.68 0.11
N TRP A 247 5.07 -16.01 -0.02
CA TRP A 247 3.75 -16.60 0.27
C TRP A 247 3.47 -17.87 -0.55
N ARG A 248 4.14 -18.03 -1.70
CA ARG A 248 4.05 -19.19 -2.59
C ARG A 248 5.35 -20.00 -2.63
N ASN A 249 6.16 -19.94 -1.58
CA ASN A 249 7.44 -20.67 -1.44
C ASN A 249 8.41 -20.43 -2.60
N ASN A 250 8.46 -19.21 -3.11
CA ASN A 250 9.38 -18.79 -4.16
C ASN A 250 10.32 -17.72 -3.61
N ASP A 251 11.61 -17.85 -3.92
CA ASP A 251 12.66 -16.92 -3.49
C ASP A 251 13.14 -16.00 -4.62
N ILE A 252 12.55 -16.13 -5.82
CA ILE A 252 12.85 -15.24 -6.95
C ILE A 252 12.22 -13.88 -6.67
N TYR A 253 13.09 -12.89 -6.44
CA TYR A 253 12.71 -11.49 -6.26
C TYR A 253 13.18 -10.60 -7.42
N LEU A 254 14.26 -11.00 -8.12
CA LEU A 254 14.85 -10.25 -9.21
C LEU A 254 14.25 -10.72 -10.54
N THR A 255 13.36 -9.91 -11.12
CA THR A 255 12.79 -10.19 -12.45
C THR A 255 13.83 -9.98 -13.55
N PRO A 256 13.65 -10.55 -14.76
CA PRO A 256 14.56 -10.29 -15.89
C PRO A 256 14.67 -8.79 -16.26
N ILE A 257 13.60 -8.02 -16.07
CA ILE A 257 13.59 -6.57 -16.28
C ILE A 257 14.48 -5.88 -15.25
N MET A 258 14.27 -6.17 -13.96
CA MET A 258 15.08 -5.63 -12.86
C MET A 258 16.56 -6.01 -13.02
N GLU A 259 16.85 -7.27 -13.36
CA GLU A 259 18.21 -7.74 -13.62
C GLU A 259 18.86 -6.96 -14.77
N THR A 260 18.13 -6.78 -15.88
CA THR A 260 18.60 -6.03 -17.04
C THR A 260 18.86 -4.56 -16.71
N MET A 261 17.95 -3.91 -15.96
CA MET A 261 18.11 -2.51 -15.54
C MET A 261 19.34 -2.36 -14.63
N LEU A 262 19.49 -3.22 -13.62
CA LEU A 262 20.61 -3.16 -12.68
C LEU A 262 21.94 -3.46 -13.35
N ALA A 263 22.01 -4.47 -14.21
CA ALA A 263 23.21 -4.78 -14.99
C ALA A 263 23.61 -3.60 -15.89
N GLY A 264 22.62 -2.98 -16.56
CA GLY A 264 22.81 -1.79 -17.39
C GLY A 264 23.29 -0.57 -16.59
N GLY A 265 22.66 -0.31 -15.44
CA GLY A 265 23.02 0.77 -14.51
C GLY A 265 24.45 0.62 -13.98
N LEU A 266 24.81 -0.58 -13.51
CA LEU A 266 26.17 -0.88 -13.05
C LEU A 266 27.23 -0.66 -14.14
N LYS A 267 26.94 -1.05 -15.38
CA LYS A 267 27.85 -0.86 -16.53
C LYS A 267 28.01 0.63 -16.88
N LYS A 268 26.94 1.41 -16.79
CA LYS A 268 26.93 2.86 -17.09
C LYS A 268 27.33 3.74 -15.89
N ASN A 269 27.58 3.13 -14.73
CA ASN A 269 27.74 3.81 -13.45
C ASN A 269 26.58 4.78 -13.15
N TYR A 270 25.37 4.33 -13.45
CA TYR A 270 24.11 5.01 -13.17
C TYR A 270 23.32 4.16 -12.18
N LEU A 271 23.13 4.70 -10.97
CA LEU A 271 22.33 4.11 -9.89
C LEU A 271 21.45 5.21 -9.30
N ILE A 272 20.31 4.83 -8.71
CA ILE A 272 19.41 5.77 -8.06
C ILE A 272 19.94 6.07 -6.65
N ALA A 273 20.06 7.35 -6.29
CA ALA A 273 20.43 7.71 -4.93
C ALA A 273 19.28 7.33 -3.98
N LEU A 274 19.59 6.84 -2.77
CA LEU A 274 18.56 6.40 -1.82
C LEU A 274 17.67 7.58 -1.39
N GLU A 275 18.21 8.79 -1.39
CA GLU A 275 17.51 10.03 -1.07
C GLU A 275 16.51 10.42 -2.17
N ASP A 276 16.81 10.12 -3.42
CA ASP A 276 15.96 10.41 -4.59
C ASP A 276 14.73 9.48 -4.65
N MET A 277 14.71 8.41 -3.87
CA MET A 277 13.57 7.49 -3.77
C MET A 277 12.40 8.09 -2.97
N MET A 278 12.65 9.16 -2.19
CA MET A 278 11.61 9.88 -1.45
C MET A 278 10.89 10.93 -2.31
N PRO A 279 9.62 11.26 -2.01
CA PRO A 279 8.73 10.64 -1.02
C PRO A 279 8.02 9.37 -1.55
N SER A 280 8.30 8.95 -2.78
CA SER A 280 7.73 7.74 -3.40
C SER A 280 8.52 7.39 -4.66
N LEU A 281 8.78 6.10 -4.90
CA LEU A 281 9.36 5.63 -6.16
C LEU A 281 8.51 6.03 -7.37
N ALA A 282 7.21 6.23 -7.18
CA ALA A 282 6.29 6.66 -8.22
C ALA A 282 6.59 8.06 -8.79
N LYS A 283 7.50 8.82 -8.16
CA LYS A 283 7.92 10.16 -8.59
C LYS A 283 9.27 10.17 -9.33
N LEU A 284 9.89 8.99 -9.51
CA LEU A 284 11.07 8.87 -10.37
C LEU A 284 10.73 9.19 -11.83
N LYS A 285 11.76 9.55 -12.60
CA LYS A 285 11.58 10.17 -13.93
C LYS A 285 10.98 9.22 -14.96
N THR A 286 11.33 7.94 -14.88
CA THR A 286 10.93 6.92 -15.87
C THR A 286 10.58 5.59 -15.20
N ALA A 287 9.84 4.74 -15.91
CA ALA A 287 9.56 3.38 -15.45
C ALA A 287 10.85 2.54 -15.32
N GLU A 288 11.86 2.79 -16.16
CA GLU A 288 13.18 2.16 -16.05
C GLU A 288 13.88 2.54 -14.74
N ASP A 289 13.82 3.81 -14.33
CA ASP A 289 14.39 4.26 -13.05
C ASP A 289 13.68 3.59 -11.87
N VAL A 290 12.36 3.38 -11.95
CA VAL A 290 11.59 2.64 -10.93
C VAL A 290 12.05 1.18 -10.85
N GLN A 291 12.18 0.49 -11.99
CA GLN A 291 12.66 -0.90 -12.02
C GLN A 291 14.11 -1.02 -11.55
N LEU A 292 14.96 -0.05 -11.87
CA LEU A 292 16.33 0.04 -11.37
C LEU A 292 16.33 0.21 -9.85
N ALA A 293 15.55 1.16 -9.31
CA ALA A 293 15.45 1.40 -7.88
C ALA A 293 15.02 0.12 -7.14
N TYR A 294 13.95 -0.56 -7.60
CA TYR A 294 13.53 -1.85 -7.02
C TYR A 294 14.65 -2.90 -7.05
N ALA A 295 15.40 -2.99 -8.14
CA ALA A 295 16.52 -3.93 -8.27
C ALA A 295 17.65 -3.60 -7.27
N GLU A 296 17.96 -2.31 -7.10
CA GLU A 296 18.96 -1.84 -6.15
C GLU A 296 18.56 -2.19 -4.71
N VAL A 297 17.37 -1.76 -4.29
CA VAL A 297 16.97 -1.94 -2.89
C VAL A 297 16.72 -3.41 -2.53
N SER A 298 16.15 -4.21 -3.43
CA SER A 298 15.93 -5.64 -3.18
C SER A 298 17.25 -6.43 -3.11
N THR A 299 18.24 -6.11 -3.94
CA THR A 299 19.59 -6.71 -3.84
C THR A 299 20.37 -6.20 -2.62
N MET A 300 20.08 -4.99 -2.12
CA MET A 300 20.60 -4.52 -0.83
C MET A 300 20.03 -5.34 0.32
N ILE A 301 18.72 -5.64 0.30
CA ILE A 301 18.12 -6.51 1.31
C ILE A 301 18.67 -7.94 1.20
N GLU A 302 18.87 -8.47 0.00
CA GLU A 302 19.55 -9.76 -0.17
C GLU A 302 20.95 -9.75 0.48
N TYR A 303 21.73 -8.70 0.25
CA TYR A 303 23.06 -8.58 0.86
C TYR A 303 22.99 -8.54 2.39
N LEU A 304 22.03 -7.78 2.93
CA LEU A 304 21.76 -7.67 4.37
C LEU A 304 21.39 -9.03 4.98
N THR A 305 20.45 -9.75 4.37
CA THR A 305 19.96 -11.05 4.89
C THR A 305 20.98 -12.16 4.73
N GLN A 306 21.79 -12.17 3.66
CA GLN A 306 22.90 -13.13 3.53
C GLN A 306 23.99 -12.91 4.59
N ALA A 307 24.26 -11.66 4.96
CA ALA A 307 25.30 -11.34 5.94
C ALA A 307 24.86 -11.54 7.39
N HIS A 308 23.58 -11.27 7.72
CA HIS A 308 23.10 -11.20 9.10
C HIS A 308 21.89 -12.10 9.41
N GLY A 309 21.34 -12.79 8.41
CA GLY A 309 20.08 -13.53 8.50
C GLY A 309 18.85 -12.62 8.54
N ASP A 310 17.68 -13.18 8.27
CA ASP A 310 16.42 -12.41 8.15
C ASP A 310 16.02 -11.70 9.46
N LYS A 311 16.38 -12.26 10.62
CA LYS A 311 16.08 -11.69 11.94
C LYS A 311 16.64 -10.29 12.15
N VAL A 312 17.69 -9.90 11.42
CA VAL A 312 18.25 -8.55 11.49
C VAL A 312 17.19 -7.48 11.19
N ILE A 313 16.27 -7.77 10.27
CA ILE A 313 15.19 -6.86 9.88
C ILE A 313 14.27 -6.62 11.08
N SER A 314 13.86 -7.68 11.78
CA SER A 314 13.07 -7.58 13.00
C SER A 314 13.74 -6.68 14.05
N THR A 315 15.04 -6.86 14.28
CA THR A 315 15.83 -6.06 15.24
C THR A 315 15.88 -4.59 14.84
N LEU A 316 16.09 -4.28 13.56
CA LEU A 316 16.09 -2.90 13.07
C LEU A 316 14.73 -2.24 13.31
N LEU A 317 13.63 -2.92 12.96
CA LEU A 317 12.27 -2.40 13.14
C LEU A 317 11.95 -2.10 14.61
N GLU A 318 12.35 -2.98 15.53
CA GLU A 318 12.13 -2.81 16.98
C GLU A 318 12.88 -1.61 17.56
N ARG A 319 14.10 -1.33 17.08
CA ARG A 319 14.87 -0.15 17.50
C ARG A 319 14.29 1.13 16.91
N LEU A 320 13.88 1.09 15.64
CA LEU A 320 13.23 2.23 14.98
C LEU A 320 11.89 2.59 15.63
N ALA A 321 11.15 1.60 16.13
CA ALA A 321 9.91 1.84 16.90
C ALA A 321 10.14 2.66 18.19
N LYS A 322 11.37 2.66 18.72
CA LYS A 322 11.79 3.48 19.87
C LYS A 322 12.27 4.88 19.46
N LYS A 323 12.15 5.24 18.17
CA LYS A 323 12.57 6.52 17.58
C LYS A 323 14.09 6.75 17.69
N GLU A 324 14.86 5.67 17.74
CA GLU A 324 16.31 5.74 17.59
C GLU A 324 16.67 6.20 16.16
N PRO A 325 17.63 7.12 15.97
CA PRO A 325 18.02 7.58 14.64
C PRO A 325 18.49 6.43 13.74
N PHE A 326 17.98 6.37 12.50
CA PHE A 326 18.24 5.27 11.57
C PHE A 326 19.74 4.96 11.36
N ASP A 327 20.57 6.00 11.19
CA ASP A 327 22.01 5.82 10.97
C ASP A 327 22.72 5.15 12.16
N LEU A 328 22.29 5.47 13.39
CA LEU A 328 22.81 4.83 14.60
C LEU A 328 22.35 3.39 14.68
N VAL A 329 21.06 3.13 14.44
CA VAL A 329 20.50 1.78 14.44
C VAL A 329 21.22 0.88 13.42
N MET A 330 21.44 1.37 12.21
CA MET A 330 22.18 0.65 11.16
C MET A 330 23.64 0.40 11.57
N SER A 331 24.34 1.44 12.03
CA SER A 331 25.75 1.34 12.43
C SER A 331 25.96 0.32 13.56
N ASP A 332 25.14 0.39 14.60
CA ASP A 332 25.24 -0.48 15.77
C ASP A 332 24.86 -1.93 15.45
N THR A 333 23.85 -2.12 14.60
CA THR A 333 23.33 -3.46 14.28
C THR A 333 24.22 -4.18 13.28
N LEU A 334 24.76 -3.46 12.28
CA LEU A 334 25.57 -4.03 11.20
C LEU A 334 27.08 -3.90 11.44
N GLY A 335 27.50 -3.10 12.42
CA GLY A 335 28.91 -2.75 12.65
C GLY A 335 29.51 -1.88 11.54
N MET A 336 28.67 -1.19 10.74
CA MET A 336 29.12 -0.35 9.63
C MET A 336 28.11 0.75 9.28
N SER A 337 28.61 1.89 8.81
CA SER A 337 27.75 2.97 8.32
C SER A 337 27.05 2.61 7.00
N LEU A 338 25.97 3.32 6.67
CA LEU A 338 25.22 3.16 5.41
C LEU A 338 26.13 3.29 4.17
N ALA A 339 27.07 4.24 4.19
CA ALA A 339 28.02 4.42 3.09
C ALA A 339 28.94 3.20 2.90
N ILE A 340 29.40 2.59 3.99
CA ILE A 340 30.21 1.36 3.93
C ILE A 340 29.34 0.19 3.46
N PHE A 341 28.10 0.09 3.94
CA PHE A 341 27.13 -0.90 3.50
C PHE A 341 26.89 -0.82 1.98
N GLN A 342 26.58 0.36 1.44
CA GLN A 342 26.40 0.56 0.00
C GLN A 342 27.66 0.21 -0.80
N LYS A 343 28.85 0.54 -0.30
CA LYS A 343 30.11 0.17 -0.96
C LYS A 343 30.30 -1.35 -1.01
N LYS A 344 30.01 -2.06 0.08
CA LYS A 344 30.11 -3.53 0.15
C LYS A 344 29.02 -4.20 -0.70
N TRP A 345 27.79 -3.71 -0.66
CA TRP A 345 26.71 -4.16 -1.54
C TRP A 345 27.09 -4.01 -3.03
N LYS A 346 27.67 -2.86 -3.43
CA LYS A 346 28.12 -2.65 -4.81
C LYS A 346 29.21 -3.66 -5.24
N HIS A 347 30.03 -4.13 -4.30
CA HIS A 347 30.97 -5.22 -4.57
C HIS A 347 30.24 -6.57 -4.71
N PHE A 348 29.33 -6.89 -3.79
CA PHE A 348 28.49 -8.09 -3.82
C PHE A 348 27.70 -8.23 -5.13
N VAL A 349 26.96 -7.20 -5.53
CA VAL A 349 26.11 -7.23 -6.73
C VAL A 349 26.92 -7.43 -8.02
N LYS A 350 28.14 -6.89 -8.09
CA LYS A 350 29.05 -7.08 -9.23
C LYS A 350 29.48 -8.55 -9.38
N GLN A 351 29.54 -9.31 -8.29
CA GLN A 351 29.89 -10.73 -8.33
C GLN A 351 28.74 -11.61 -8.84
N LYS A 352 27.50 -11.11 -8.85
CA LYS A 352 26.32 -11.86 -9.31
C LYS A 352 26.27 -12.12 -10.82
N LYS A 353 27.15 -11.50 -11.61
CA LYS A 353 27.21 -11.64 -13.08
C LYS A 353 25.84 -11.45 -13.75
N LEU A 354 25.14 -10.39 -13.34
CA LEU A 354 23.81 -10.04 -13.84
C LEU A 354 23.81 -9.92 -15.38
N LYS A 355 22.75 -10.40 -16.00
CA LYS A 355 22.59 -10.41 -17.47
C LYS A 355 21.74 -9.23 -17.93
N THR A 356 22.10 -8.69 -19.08
CA THR A 356 21.26 -7.73 -19.81
C THR A 356 20.56 -8.44 -20.96
N ILE A 357 19.25 -8.28 -21.08
CA ILE A 357 18.48 -8.69 -22.27
C ILE A 357 18.36 -7.47 -23.19
N PRO A 358 19.00 -7.47 -24.38
CA PRO A 358 18.94 -6.33 -25.30
C PRO A 358 17.51 -5.98 -25.69
N GLY A 359 17.17 -4.69 -25.66
CA GLY A 359 15.85 -4.19 -26.06
C GLY A 359 14.74 -4.40 -25.04
N LEU A 360 14.99 -5.10 -23.93
CA LEU A 360 13.98 -5.30 -22.88
C LEU A 360 13.67 -3.97 -22.18
N LYS A 361 12.38 -3.60 -22.21
CA LYS A 361 11.84 -2.44 -21.50
C LYS A 361 10.80 -2.89 -20.47
N PRO A 362 10.60 -2.14 -19.37
CA PRO A 362 9.48 -2.37 -18.49
C PRO A 362 8.17 -2.29 -19.27
N PRO A 363 7.24 -3.25 -19.10
CA PRO A 363 5.93 -3.14 -19.72
C PRO A 363 5.22 -1.93 -19.11
N GLY A 364 4.66 -1.07 -19.96
CA GLY A 364 3.83 0.04 -19.49
C GLY A 364 2.55 -0.47 -18.82
N VAL A 365 2.01 0.33 -17.90
CA VAL A 365 0.68 0.07 -17.34
C VAL A 365 -0.37 0.70 -18.26
N HIS A 366 -1.13 -0.16 -18.94
CA HIS A 366 -2.20 0.25 -19.84
C HIS A 366 -3.56 0.02 -19.21
N PHE A 367 -4.28 1.10 -18.92
CA PHE A 367 -5.64 1.06 -18.42
C PHE A 367 -6.64 0.99 -19.59
N LYS A 368 -7.72 0.23 -19.40
CA LYS A 368 -8.84 0.18 -20.34
C LYS A 368 -9.63 1.50 -20.30
N VAL A 369 -10.15 1.92 -21.44
CA VAL A 369 -11.05 3.10 -21.53
C VAL A 369 -12.40 2.80 -20.88
N ASP A 370 -12.92 1.59 -21.11
CA ASP A 370 -14.07 1.03 -20.41
C ASP A 370 -13.70 -0.37 -19.95
N ARG A 371 -13.96 -0.68 -18.68
CA ARG A 371 -13.67 -1.99 -18.12
C ARG A 371 -14.50 -3.09 -18.78
N MET A 372 -15.65 -2.76 -19.35
CA MET A 372 -16.55 -3.69 -20.03
C MET A 372 -16.29 -3.82 -21.53
N SER A 373 -15.36 -3.05 -22.11
CA SER A 373 -15.04 -3.18 -23.53
C SER A 373 -14.02 -4.28 -23.80
N GLU A 374 -14.30 -5.13 -24.79
CA GLU A 374 -13.35 -6.09 -25.34
C GLU A 374 -12.38 -5.37 -26.29
N GLU A 375 -11.36 -4.68 -25.75
CA GLU A 375 -10.32 -4.02 -26.56
C GLU A 375 -9.19 -4.98 -26.99
N SER A 376 -9.53 -6.12 -27.60
CA SER A 376 -8.57 -7.18 -27.96
C SER A 376 -7.45 -6.74 -28.93
N ASN A 377 -7.70 -5.74 -29.78
CA ASN A 377 -6.75 -5.31 -30.81
C ASN A 377 -5.80 -4.17 -30.37
N LYS A 378 -5.96 -3.60 -29.17
CA LYS A 378 -5.08 -2.51 -28.70
C LYS A 378 -3.90 -3.01 -27.86
N GLU A 379 -3.90 -4.28 -27.45
CA GLU A 379 -3.00 -4.81 -26.42
C GLU A 379 -1.52 -4.88 -26.84
N TYR A 380 -1.21 -4.85 -28.14
CA TYR A 380 0.16 -5.06 -28.66
C TYR A 380 0.74 -3.86 -29.43
N ARG A 381 0.15 -2.67 -29.29
CA ARG A 381 0.59 -1.46 -30.03
C ARG A 381 2.04 -1.04 -29.78
N GLU A 382 2.63 -1.49 -28.66
CA GLU A 382 4.04 -1.22 -28.32
C GLU A 382 5.04 -2.10 -29.08
N ILE A 383 4.55 -3.15 -29.74
CA ILE A 383 5.36 -3.98 -30.62
C ILE A 383 5.25 -3.37 -32.00
N ASP A 384 6.34 -2.76 -32.47
CA ASP A 384 6.37 -1.97 -33.71
C ASP A 384 6.00 -2.80 -34.95
N ASP A 385 6.42 -4.08 -34.98
CA ASP A 385 6.24 -4.99 -36.11
C ASP A 385 4.96 -5.85 -36.02
N GLN A 386 4.18 -5.89 -37.11
CA GLN A 386 2.91 -6.64 -37.15
C GLN A 386 3.12 -8.14 -36.96
N LYS A 387 4.17 -8.72 -37.56
CA LYS A 387 4.44 -10.15 -37.42
C LYS A 387 4.76 -10.48 -35.96
N SER A 388 5.55 -9.66 -35.29
CA SER A 388 5.87 -9.78 -33.87
C SER A 388 4.61 -9.65 -32.99
N ARG A 389 3.66 -8.77 -33.35
CA ARG A 389 2.34 -8.69 -32.67
C ARG A 389 1.56 -9.99 -32.79
N ASP A 390 1.45 -10.52 -34.00
CA ASP A 390 0.67 -11.74 -34.28
C ASP A 390 1.27 -12.97 -33.58
N LEU A 391 2.61 -13.09 -33.60
CA LEU A 391 3.33 -14.16 -32.90
C LEU A 391 3.19 -14.04 -31.37
N THR A 392 3.28 -12.82 -30.83
CA THR A 392 3.06 -12.60 -29.38
C THR A 392 1.64 -12.99 -28.98
N PHE A 393 0.64 -12.58 -29.76
CA PHE A 393 -0.75 -12.94 -29.52
C PHE A 393 -0.97 -14.45 -29.58
N LEU A 394 -0.38 -15.15 -30.57
CA LEU A 394 -0.43 -16.60 -30.64
C LEU A 394 0.27 -17.25 -29.45
N GLY A 395 1.42 -16.72 -29.04
CA GLY A 395 2.14 -17.11 -27.84
C GLY A 395 1.27 -17.03 -26.58
N ASP A 396 0.55 -15.93 -26.39
CA ASP A 396 -0.36 -15.72 -25.25
C ASP A 396 -1.55 -16.69 -25.29
N ILE A 397 -2.13 -16.97 -26.47
CA ILE A 397 -3.16 -18.00 -26.64
C ILE A 397 -2.62 -19.38 -26.25
N LEU A 398 -1.42 -19.74 -26.70
CA LEU A 398 -0.80 -21.02 -26.39
C LEU A 398 -0.48 -21.13 -24.90
N GLN A 399 0.04 -20.06 -24.29
CA GLN A 399 0.37 -20.00 -22.87
C GLN A 399 -0.89 -20.17 -22.00
N SER A 400 -1.97 -19.46 -22.31
CA SER A 400 -3.25 -19.55 -21.58
C SER A 400 -3.87 -20.95 -21.64
N ARG A 401 -3.54 -21.73 -22.68
CA ARG A 401 -3.93 -23.14 -22.85
C ARG A 401 -2.88 -24.13 -22.34
N SER A 402 -1.90 -23.66 -21.56
CA SER A 402 -0.80 -24.46 -20.98
C SER A 402 0.16 -25.11 -22.00
N PHE A 403 0.20 -24.63 -23.25
CA PHE A 403 1.18 -25.05 -24.26
C PHE A 403 2.49 -24.25 -24.15
N HIS A 404 3.12 -24.27 -22.98
CA HIS A 404 4.26 -23.38 -22.67
C HIS A 404 5.44 -23.49 -23.64
N LYS A 405 5.77 -24.70 -24.13
CA LYS A 405 6.86 -24.88 -25.10
C LYS A 405 6.55 -24.24 -26.45
N ALA A 406 5.31 -24.37 -26.91
CA ALA A 406 4.88 -23.75 -28.16
C ALA A 406 4.81 -22.24 -28.02
N ALA A 407 4.26 -21.74 -26.90
CA ALA A 407 4.25 -20.32 -26.59
C ALA A 407 5.66 -19.70 -26.60
N LEU A 408 6.64 -20.38 -26.00
CA LEU A 408 8.04 -19.95 -26.01
C LEU A 408 8.65 -19.88 -27.42
N ILE A 409 8.21 -20.73 -28.36
CA ILE A 409 8.67 -20.67 -29.75
C ILE A 409 8.09 -19.43 -30.43
N GLU A 410 6.81 -19.11 -30.21
CA GLU A 410 6.20 -17.92 -30.80
C GLU A 410 6.75 -16.61 -30.21
N TYR A 411 7.22 -16.62 -28.96
CA TYR A 411 7.85 -15.44 -28.34
C TYR A 411 9.31 -15.19 -28.81
N GLN A 412 9.96 -16.17 -29.44
CA GLN A 412 11.34 -16.06 -29.94
C GLN A 412 11.37 -15.42 -31.33
#